data_AF-A0A1F8WVM5-F1
#
_entry.id   AF-A0A1F8WVM5-F1
#
_cell.length_a   1.000
_cell.length_b   1.000
_cell.length_c   1.000
_cell.angle_alpha   90.00
_cell.angle_beta   90.00
_cell.angle_gamma   90.00
#
_symmetry.space_group_name_H-M   'P 1'
#
loop_
_entity.id
_entity.type
_entity.pdbx_description
1 polymer ?
#
loop_
_entity_poly.entity_id
_entity_poly.type
_entity_poly.pdbx_seq_one_letter_code
_entity_poly.pdbx_strand_id
1 'polypeptide(L)'
;MIVGAGIPREIPGILDSFAENRKASLRLNVAGAEKEDDFRITFDPLKFSGNARLKLMKRPFFFAITSSTVLAQTLVKKGSGKVDGLVIEGPLAGGHNALPRGVLKLDTFGEPLYGPKDDVDLESIKALGVPFWLAGAYGTPAGVKKSLALGASGIQAGTVFAFCNESGLTREIKESIIRKIMAGSASVFTDPKASPTGFPFKILRLEGTNSEDDVFTLRKRVCDLGYLRHLYRKADGKAGYRCPAEPVDEYVKKGGAAEETAGCKCLCNGLLANIGLSQRRADGSLERPLLTAGKELSIIPDILNETGGRPYSATDVIEHMLKGAGPKRQV
;
A
#
# COMPACT_ATOMS: atom_id res chain seq x y z
N MET A 1 -8.71 -6.21 9.51
CA MET A 1 -8.34 -6.02 8.09
C MET A 1 -8.14 -4.54 7.85
N ILE A 2 -7.01 -4.17 7.27
CA ILE A 2 -6.70 -2.81 6.85
C ILE A 2 -6.73 -2.82 5.33
N VAL A 3 -7.52 -1.94 4.71
CA VAL A 3 -7.68 -1.90 3.25
C VAL A 3 -7.42 -0.50 2.74
N GLY A 4 -6.43 -0.37 1.86
CA GLY A 4 -6.16 0.84 1.09
C GLY A 4 -6.24 0.59 -0.41
N ALA A 5 -6.04 1.66 -1.19
CA ALA A 5 -6.20 1.73 -2.64
C ALA A 5 -7.63 1.41 -3.14
N GLY A 6 -8.18 2.29 -3.99
CA GLY A 6 -9.56 2.18 -4.47
C GLY A 6 -10.63 2.65 -3.47
N ILE A 7 -11.87 2.17 -3.66
CA ILE A 7 -13.06 2.60 -2.89
C ILE A 7 -13.77 1.34 -2.34
N PRO A 8 -13.32 0.76 -1.22
CA PRO A 8 -13.77 -0.56 -0.72
C PRO A 8 -15.14 -0.51 0.00
N ARG A 9 -16.16 0.11 -0.60
CA ARG A 9 -17.48 0.32 0.02
C ARG A 9 -18.24 -0.97 0.35
N GLU A 10 -18.03 -2.03 -0.41
CA GLU A 10 -18.78 -3.29 -0.26
C GLU A 10 -18.15 -4.23 0.77
N ILE A 11 -16.85 -4.09 1.02
CA ILE A 11 -16.08 -4.99 1.88
C ILE A 11 -16.59 -5.03 3.34
N PRO A 12 -16.95 -3.90 3.98
CA PRO A 12 -17.58 -3.91 5.30
C PRO A 12 -18.79 -4.84 5.40
N GLY A 13 -19.75 -4.73 4.48
CA GLY A 13 -20.95 -5.58 4.48
C GLY A 13 -20.67 -7.04 4.11
N ILE A 14 -19.60 -7.32 3.36
CA ILE A 14 -19.13 -8.69 3.13
C ILE A 14 -18.63 -9.31 4.43
N LEU A 15 -17.87 -8.59 5.25
CA LEU A 15 -17.44 -9.06 6.56
C LEU A 15 -18.62 -9.31 7.50
N ASP A 16 -19.60 -8.39 7.51
CA ASP A 16 -20.84 -8.53 8.26
C ASP A 16 -21.60 -9.80 7.84
N SER A 17 -21.67 -10.05 6.54
CA SER A 17 -22.34 -11.24 5.98
C SER A 17 -21.61 -12.53 6.32
N PHE A 18 -20.29 -12.59 6.13
CA PHE A 18 -19.51 -13.81 6.39
C PHE A 18 -19.42 -14.15 7.88
N ALA A 19 -19.43 -13.16 8.78
CA ALA A 19 -19.52 -13.42 10.22
C ALA A 19 -20.78 -14.23 10.58
N GLU A 20 -21.85 -14.05 9.81
CA GLU A 20 -23.14 -14.70 9.97
C GLU A 20 -23.38 -15.85 8.96
N ASN A 21 -22.33 -16.32 8.28
CA ASN A 21 -22.41 -17.36 7.24
C ASN A 21 -23.37 -17.02 6.08
N ARG A 22 -23.67 -15.74 5.85
CA ARG A 22 -24.50 -15.29 4.74
C ARG A 22 -23.69 -15.17 3.46
N LYS A 23 -24.35 -15.45 2.33
CA LYS A 23 -23.86 -15.17 0.99
C LYS A 23 -23.57 -13.68 0.82
N ALA A 24 -22.47 -13.36 0.16
CA ALA A 24 -22.13 -11.99 -0.20
C ALA A 24 -21.52 -11.93 -1.60
N SER A 25 -21.58 -10.74 -2.20
CA SER A 25 -21.03 -10.46 -3.52
C SER A 25 -20.20 -9.18 -3.49
N LEU A 26 -19.12 -9.15 -4.28
CA LEU A 26 -18.29 -7.99 -4.50
C LEU A 26 -18.35 -7.62 -5.98
N ARG A 27 -18.70 -6.37 -6.29
CA ARG A 27 -18.60 -5.82 -7.63
C ARG A 27 -17.13 -5.69 -8.04
N LEU A 28 -16.84 -6.14 -9.25
CA LEU A 28 -15.51 -6.08 -9.84
C LEU A 28 -15.42 -4.85 -10.75
N ASN A 29 -14.36 -4.06 -10.58
CA ASN A 29 -14.05 -2.97 -11.50
C ASN A 29 -13.36 -3.56 -12.73
N VAL A 30 -14.04 -3.52 -13.87
CA VAL A 30 -13.55 -4.07 -15.16
C VAL A 30 -13.40 -2.92 -16.15
N ALA A 31 -12.18 -2.71 -16.63
CA ALA A 31 -11.90 -1.68 -17.64
C ALA A 31 -12.61 -2.00 -18.95
N GLY A 32 -13.31 -1.00 -19.52
CA GLY A 32 -14.11 -1.18 -20.74
C GLY A 32 -15.44 -1.91 -20.52
N ALA A 33 -15.91 -2.05 -19.27
CA ALA A 33 -17.27 -2.53 -19.00
C ALA A 33 -18.32 -1.57 -19.57
N GLU A 34 -19.35 -2.12 -20.20
CA GLU A 34 -20.52 -1.41 -20.70
C GLU A 34 -21.55 -1.21 -19.58
N LYS A 35 -22.60 -0.42 -19.83
CA LYS A 35 -23.59 -0.07 -18.80
C LYS A 35 -24.38 -1.28 -18.32
N GLU A 36 -24.55 -2.26 -19.19
CA GLU A 36 -25.29 -3.51 -18.99
C GLU A 36 -24.44 -4.59 -18.28
N ASP A 37 -23.11 -4.41 -18.21
CA ASP A 37 -22.22 -5.38 -17.58
C ASP A 37 -22.30 -5.29 -16.04
N ASP A 38 -22.55 -6.43 -15.38
CA ASP A 38 -22.48 -6.58 -13.92
C ASP A 38 -21.50 -7.68 -13.52
N PHE A 39 -20.21 -7.35 -13.55
CA PHE A 39 -19.16 -8.25 -13.08
C PHE A 39 -19.15 -8.32 -11.55
N ARG A 40 -19.48 -9.49 -11.01
CA ARG A 40 -19.44 -9.77 -9.57
C ARG A 40 -18.75 -11.08 -9.27
N ILE A 41 -17.98 -11.10 -8.18
CA ILE A 41 -17.62 -12.34 -7.52
C ILE A 41 -18.58 -12.58 -6.36
N THR A 42 -19.06 -13.81 -6.22
CA THR A 42 -20.03 -14.19 -5.20
C THR A 42 -19.53 -15.41 -4.46
N PHE A 43 -19.60 -15.36 -3.14
CA PHE A 43 -19.27 -16.48 -2.28
C PHE A 43 -20.41 -16.75 -1.30
N ASP A 44 -20.74 -18.03 -1.16
CA ASP A 44 -21.78 -18.53 -0.27
C ASP A 44 -21.15 -19.57 0.66
N PRO A 45 -20.87 -19.21 1.93
CA PRO A 45 -20.26 -20.13 2.89
C PRO A 45 -21.07 -21.42 3.08
N LEU A 46 -22.40 -21.31 3.13
CA LEU A 46 -23.28 -22.48 3.33
C LEU A 46 -23.19 -23.42 2.14
N LYS A 47 -23.31 -22.90 0.91
CA LYS A 47 -23.17 -23.71 -0.30
C LYS A 47 -21.79 -24.36 -0.39
N PHE A 48 -20.73 -23.63 -0.07
CA PHE A 48 -19.36 -24.15 -0.07
C PHE A 48 -19.18 -25.31 0.93
N SER A 49 -19.84 -25.22 2.08
CA SER A 49 -19.79 -26.25 3.13
C SER A 49 -20.70 -27.47 2.88
N GLY A 50 -21.34 -27.58 1.70
CA GLY A 50 -22.33 -28.64 1.44
C GLY A 50 -23.59 -28.49 2.30
N ASN A 51 -23.97 -27.26 2.64
CA ASN A 51 -25.05 -26.92 3.56
C ASN A 51 -24.85 -27.45 4.99
N ALA A 52 -23.60 -27.70 5.40
CA ALA A 52 -23.30 -28.05 6.77
C ALA A 52 -23.62 -26.89 7.73
N ARG A 53 -23.93 -27.21 8.98
CA ARG A 53 -24.09 -26.20 10.03
C ARG A 53 -22.74 -25.59 10.36
N LEU A 54 -22.52 -24.36 9.91
CA LEU A 54 -21.32 -23.58 10.22
C LEU A 54 -21.44 -22.85 11.56
N LYS A 55 -20.33 -22.76 12.29
CA LYS A 55 -20.25 -21.89 13.47
C LYS A 55 -20.25 -20.43 13.02
N LEU A 56 -20.86 -19.55 13.81
CA LEU A 56 -20.73 -18.12 13.60
C LEU A 56 -19.29 -17.69 13.86
N MET A 57 -18.79 -16.76 13.04
CA MET A 57 -17.42 -16.30 13.10
C MET A 57 -17.37 -14.93 13.73
N LYS A 58 -16.30 -14.64 14.50
CA LYS A 58 -16.06 -13.27 14.96
C LYS A 58 -15.79 -12.40 13.74
N ARG A 59 -16.60 -11.35 13.58
CA ARG A 59 -16.40 -10.36 12.52
C ARG A 59 -15.04 -9.67 12.69
N PRO A 60 -14.13 -9.74 11.70
CA PRO A 60 -12.89 -8.98 11.72
C PRO A 60 -13.16 -7.48 11.68
N PHE A 61 -12.37 -6.67 12.40
CA PHE A 61 -12.45 -5.21 12.25
C PHE A 61 -12.07 -4.77 10.84
N PHE A 62 -12.72 -3.72 10.33
CA PHE A 62 -12.43 -3.09 9.06
C PHE A 62 -11.90 -1.68 9.26
N PHE A 63 -10.64 -1.46 8.90
CA PHE A 63 -9.99 -0.15 8.88
C PHE A 63 -9.74 0.27 7.44
N ALA A 64 -10.29 1.42 7.04
CA ALA A 64 -10.07 1.94 5.70
C ALA A 64 -8.93 2.94 5.66
N ILE A 65 -7.95 2.74 4.78
CA ILE A 65 -6.93 3.74 4.48
C ILE A 65 -7.52 4.76 3.51
N THR A 66 -7.42 6.04 3.84
CA THR A 66 -7.94 7.14 3.03
C THR A 66 -7.02 8.36 3.11
N SER A 67 -6.94 9.10 2.01
CA SER A 67 -6.16 10.34 1.90
C SER A 67 -7.05 11.57 1.66
N SER A 68 -8.37 11.47 1.91
CA SER A 68 -9.26 12.63 1.76
C SER A 68 -10.52 12.54 2.62
N THR A 69 -10.99 13.69 3.10
CA THR A 69 -12.21 13.82 3.89
C THR A 69 -13.44 13.27 3.18
N VAL A 70 -13.58 13.53 1.87
CA VAL A 70 -14.74 13.07 1.08
C VAL A 70 -14.80 11.55 0.97
N LEU A 71 -13.65 10.89 0.75
CA LEU A 71 -13.60 9.43 0.68
C LEU A 71 -13.88 8.82 2.07
N ALA A 72 -13.30 9.37 3.13
CA ALA A 72 -13.58 8.96 4.51
C ALA A 72 -15.09 9.03 4.83
N GLN A 73 -15.72 10.17 4.55
CA GLN A 73 -17.15 10.37 4.72
C GLN A 73 -17.97 9.37 3.90
N THR A 74 -17.57 9.13 2.65
CA THR A 74 -18.26 8.17 1.77
C THR A 74 -18.18 6.75 2.31
N LEU A 75 -17.02 6.31 2.80
CA LEU A 75 -16.84 4.97 3.33
C LEU A 75 -17.64 4.76 4.62
N VAL A 76 -17.57 5.72 5.56
CA VAL A 76 -18.28 5.60 6.84
C VAL A 76 -19.79 5.73 6.68
N LYS A 77 -20.27 6.70 5.89
CA LYS A 77 -21.71 7.00 5.77
C LYS A 77 -22.44 6.19 4.69
N LYS A 78 -21.73 5.74 3.66
CA LYS A 78 -22.31 5.07 2.47
C LYS A 78 -21.68 3.70 2.18
N GLY A 79 -20.85 3.16 3.08
CA GLY A 79 -20.40 1.78 3.01
C GLY A 79 -21.58 0.81 3.23
N SER A 80 -21.48 -0.40 2.70
CA SER A 80 -22.54 -1.43 2.81
C SER A 80 -22.65 -2.06 4.21
N GLY A 81 -21.73 -1.73 5.11
CA GLY A 81 -21.61 -2.34 6.42
C GLY A 81 -20.70 -1.53 7.33
N LYS A 82 -20.35 -2.11 8.48
CA LYS A 82 -19.65 -1.38 9.53
C LYS A 82 -18.20 -1.04 9.17
N VAL A 83 -17.83 0.24 9.23
CA VAL A 83 -16.43 0.70 9.22
C VAL A 83 -15.99 0.91 10.68
N ASP A 84 -14.98 0.17 11.13
CA ASP A 84 -14.55 0.21 12.53
C ASP A 84 -13.51 1.29 12.81
N GLY A 85 -12.86 1.82 11.78
CA GLY A 85 -11.99 2.98 11.90
C GLY A 85 -11.32 3.36 10.59
N LEU A 86 -10.52 4.42 10.65
CA LEU A 86 -9.88 5.04 9.49
C LEU A 86 -8.38 5.18 9.69
N VAL A 87 -7.59 4.98 8.64
CA VAL A 87 -6.18 5.38 8.62
C VAL A 87 -6.05 6.54 7.63
N ILE A 88 -5.72 7.72 8.13
CA ILE A 88 -5.53 8.91 7.32
C ILE A 88 -4.09 8.94 6.84
N GLU A 89 -3.87 8.56 5.58
CA GLU A 89 -2.55 8.39 4.99
C GLU A 89 -2.15 9.59 4.14
N GLY A 90 -1.11 10.30 4.59
CA GLY A 90 -0.53 11.43 3.89
C GLY A 90 0.50 11.05 2.83
N PRO A 91 0.87 11.99 1.94
CA PRO A 91 1.74 11.75 0.79
C PRO A 91 3.20 11.40 1.14
N LEU A 92 3.59 11.46 2.42
CA LEU A 92 4.92 11.05 2.88
C LEU A 92 5.01 9.55 3.20
N ALA A 93 3.88 8.83 3.23
CA ALA A 93 3.84 7.39 3.46
C ALA A 93 4.52 6.60 2.33
N GLY A 94 5.18 5.49 2.68
CA GLY A 94 5.79 4.58 1.71
C GLY A 94 4.75 3.78 0.93
N GLY A 95 5.20 3.06 -0.11
CA GLY A 95 4.34 2.27 -0.97
C GLY A 95 3.58 3.12 -1.97
N HIS A 96 2.33 2.74 -2.23
CA HIS A 96 1.43 3.49 -3.10
C HIS A 96 0.92 4.76 -2.41
N ASN A 97 0.83 5.85 -3.15
CA ASN A 97 0.11 7.03 -2.71
C ASN A 97 -1.11 7.29 -3.61
N ALA A 98 -2.11 7.96 -3.05
CA ALA A 98 -3.18 8.52 -3.87
C ALA A 98 -2.60 9.58 -4.83
N LEU A 99 -3.22 9.74 -5.99
CA LEU A 99 -2.89 10.85 -6.88
C LEU A 99 -3.21 12.19 -6.20
N PRO A 100 -2.40 13.24 -6.45
CA PRO A 100 -2.73 14.59 -6.03
C PRO A 100 -4.10 15.04 -6.56
N ARG A 101 -4.79 15.88 -5.78
CA ARG A 101 -6.10 16.41 -6.14
C ARG A 101 -6.00 17.46 -7.24
N GLY A 102 -6.58 17.15 -8.39
CA GLY A 102 -6.68 18.04 -9.55
C GLY A 102 -5.81 17.57 -10.70
N VAL A 103 -5.31 18.51 -11.50
CA VAL A 103 -4.39 18.19 -12.60
C VAL A 103 -3.06 17.79 -12.00
N LEU A 104 -2.54 16.62 -12.39
CA LEU A 104 -1.22 16.15 -11.98
C LEU A 104 -0.16 17.15 -12.47
N LYS A 105 0.56 17.72 -11.51
CA LYS A 105 1.76 18.53 -11.77
C LYS A 105 2.95 17.80 -11.19
N LEU A 106 4.07 17.86 -11.91
CA LEU A 106 5.33 17.28 -11.47
C LEU A 106 6.28 18.42 -11.08
N ASP A 107 7.16 18.15 -10.12
CA ASP A 107 8.27 19.04 -9.81
C ASP A 107 9.41 18.90 -10.82
N THR A 108 10.51 19.62 -10.58
CA THR A 108 11.71 19.58 -11.44
C THR A 108 12.40 18.22 -11.48
N PHE A 109 12.13 17.35 -10.51
CA PHE A 109 12.67 16.00 -10.41
C PHE A 109 11.71 14.94 -10.96
N GLY A 110 10.51 15.34 -11.38
CA GLY A 110 9.48 14.44 -11.93
C GLY A 110 8.58 13.81 -10.88
N GLU A 111 8.59 14.26 -9.62
CA GLU A 111 7.70 13.76 -8.57
C GLU A 111 6.34 14.49 -8.56
N PRO A 112 5.23 13.82 -8.21
CA PRO A 112 3.93 14.45 -8.03
C PRO A 112 3.94 15.57 -6.98
N LEU A 113 3.41 16.73 -7.33
CA LEU A 113 3.18 17.85 -6.42
C LEU A 113 1.81 17.71 -5.73
N TYR A 114 1.85 17.61 -4.40
CA TYR A 114 0.67 17.67 -3.54
C TYR A 114 0.51 19.10 -3.00
N GLY A 115 -0.73 19.59 -2.92
CA GLY A 115 -1.05 20.94 -2.47
C GLY A 115 -2.14 20.96 -1.40
N PRO A 116 -2.65 22.16 -1.03
CA PRO A 116 -3.62 22.31 0.06
C PRO A 116 -4.93 21.52 -0.11
N LYS A 117 -5.28 21.12 -1.34
CA LYS A 117 -6.45 20.27 -1.62
C LYS A 117 -6.25 18.80 -1.24
N ASP A 118 -5.00 18.40 -1.04
CA ASP A 118 -4.60 17.06 -0.57
C ASP A 118 -4.62 16.96 0.96
N ASP A 119 -4.71 18.10 1.66
CA ASP A 119 -4.84 18.12 3.11
C ASP A 119 -6.20 17.57 3.55
N VAL A 120 -6.16 16.69 4.55
CA VAL A 120 -7.36 16.10 5.13
C VAL A 120 -7.84 16.96 6.29
N ASP A 121 -9.08 17.44 6.22
CA ASP A 121 -9.74 18.10 7.34
C ASP A 121 -10.02 17.10 8.47
N LEU A 122 -9.17 17.13 9.49
CA LEU A 122 -9.22 16.20 10.63
C LEU A 122 -10.41 16.45 11.56
N GLU A 123 -10.95 17.67 11.64
CA GLU A 123 -12.15 17.93 12.43
C GLU A 123 -13.37 17.25 11.79
N SER A 124 -13.46 17.31 10.46
CA SER A 124 -14.45 16.54 9.72
C SER A 124 -14.27 15.01 9.87
N ILE A 125 -13.03 14.52 9.98
CA ILE A 125 -12.77 13.09 10.27
C ILE A 125 -13.28 12.74 11.66
N LYS A 126 -12.93 13.52 12.69
CA LYS A 126 -13.38 13.30 14.06
C LYS A 126 -14.89 13.32 14.19
N ALA A 127 -15.57 14.20 13.45
CA ALA A 127 -17.03 14.28 13.40
C ALA A 127 -17.72 13.03 12.82
N LEU A 128 -16.97 12.09 12.20
CA LEU A 128 -17.52 10.80 11.75
C LEU A 128 -17.80 9.82 12.89
N GLY A 129 -17.27 10.06 14.10
CA GLY A 129 -17.54 9.24 15.28
C GLY A 129 -16.90 7.85 15.27
N VAL A 130 -15.98 7.57 14.33
CA VAL A 130 -15.17 6.35 14.31
C VAL A 130 -13.71 6.69 14.68
N PRO A 131 -12.96 5.78 15.34
CA PRO A 131 -11.56 6.02 15.65
C PRO A 131 -10.73 6.17 14.37
N PHE A 132 -9.68 6.99 14.43
CA PHE A 132 -8.78 7.18 13.31
C PHE A 132 -7.30 7.23 13.73
N TRP A 133 -6.42 6.84 12.82
CA TRP A 133 -4.96 6.87 12.99
C TRP A 133 -4.34 7.73 11.90
N LEU A 134 -3.26 8.44 12.22
CA LEU A 134 -2.49 9.20 11.22
C LEU A 134 -1.32 8.38 10.68
N ALA A 135 -1.09 8.43 9.37
CA ALA A 135 -0.04 7.68 8.68
C ALA A 135 0.74 8.56 7.70
N GLY A 136 2.01 8.22 7.48
CA GLY A 136 2.94 9.00 6.67
C GLY A 136 3.71 10.05 7.48
N ALA A 137 4.95 9.73 7.83
CA ALA A 137 5.86 10.56 8.64
C ALA A 137 5.41 10.90 10.08
N TYR A 138 4.46 10.14 10.65
CA TYR A 138 4.06 10.28 12.07
C TYR A 138 4.79 9.33 13.03
N GLY A 139 5.67 8.47 12.52
CA GLY A 139 6.35 7.41 13.27
C GLY A 139 7.42 7.87 14.25
N THR A 140 7.33 9.08 14.81
CA THR A 140 8.29 9.68 15.74
C THR A 140 7.61 9.99 17.08
N PRO A 141 8.36 10.20 18.19
CA PRO A 141 7.76 10.62 19.46
C PRO A 141 6.90 11.88 19.35
N ALA A 142 7.38 12.88 18.60
CA ALA A 142 6.64 14.10 18.31
C ALA A 142 5.39 13.83 17.46
N GLY A 143 5.50 12.93 16.47
CA GLY A 143 4.40 12.50 15.61
C GLY A 143 3.29 11.80 16.39
N VAL A 144 3.63 10.91 17.33
CA VAL A 144 2.67 10.26 18.25
C VAL A 144 1.95 11.31 19.09
N LYS A 145 2.70 12.20 19.78
CA LYS A 145 2.12 13.27 20.61
C LYS A 145 1.20 14.19 19.81
N LYS A 146 1.63 14.61 18.62
CA LYS A 146 0.85 15.45 17.70
C LYS A 146 -0.44 14.75 17.28
N SER A 147 -0.38 13.47 16.92
CA SER A 147 -1.55 12.70 16.49
C SER A 147 -2.61 12.59 17.58
N LEU A 148 -2.18 12.30 18.82
CA LEU A 148 -3.08 12.26 19.98
C LEU A 148 -3.69 13.62 20.28
N ALA A 149 -2.90 14.71 20.19
CA ALA A 149 -3.40 16.07 20.38
C ALA A 149 -4.44 16.50 19.32
N LEU A 150 -4.33 15.96 18.11
CA LEU A 150 -5.31 16.14 17.02
C LEU A 150 -6.55 15.23 17.16
N GLY A 151 -6.66 14.47 18.25
CA GLY A 151 -7.80 13.59 18.52
C GLY A 151 -7.74 12.23 17.81
N ALA A 152 -6.62 11.88 17.19
CA ALA A 152 -6.43 10.54 16.64
C ALA A 152 -6.28 9.51 17.77
N SER A 153 -6.68 8.27 17.50
CA SER A 153 -6.47 7.12 18.39
C SER A 153 -5.02 6.62 18.40
N GLY A 154 -4.20 7.09 17.46
CA GLY A 154 -2.78 6.77 17.38
C GLY A 154 -2.22 7.04 15.99
N ILE A 155 -1.21 6.26 15.61
CA ILE A 155 -0.55 6.34 14.32
C ILE A 155 -0.49 4.97 13.62
N GLN A 156 -0.20 4.99 12.32
CA GLN A 156 0.32 3.83 11.59
C GLN A 156 1.72 4.17 11.05
N ALA A 157 2.71 3.36 11.38
CA ALA A 157 4.10 3.52 10.96
C ALA A 157 4.57 2.28 10.19
N GLY A 158 5.22 2.50 9.05
CA GLY A 158 5.74 1.42 8.18
C GLY A 158 7.26 1.47 8.04
N THR A 159 7.79 2.57 7.51
CA THR A 159 9.22 2.72 7.16
C THR A 159 10.19 2.32 8.27
N VAL A 160 9.95 2.81 9.49
CA VAL A 160 10.83 2.53 10.64
C VAL A 160 10.86 1.05 10.98
N PHE A 161 9.73 0.35 10.87
CA PHE A 161 9.64 -1.09 11.10
C PHE A 161 10.22 -1.92 9.95
N ALA A 162 10.29 -1.38 8.73
CA ALA A 162 10.79 -2.10 7.57
C ALA A 162 12.26 -2.54 7.71
N PHE A 163 13.05 -1.86 8.54
CA PHE A 163 14.47 -2.18 8.77
C PHE A 163 14.74 -2.84 10.14
N CYS A 164 13.69 -3.22 10.88
CA CYS A 164 13.84 -4.01 12.10
C CYS A 164 14.42 -5.40 11.83
N ASN A 165 15.00 -6.02 12.85
CA ASN A 165 15.46 -7.41 12.81
C ASN A 165 14.38 -8.39 12.32
N GLU A 166 13.15 -8.18 12.77
CA GLU A 166 11.97 -9.00 12.49
C GLU A 166 11.39 -8.81 11.07
N SER A 167 11.80 -7.74 10.38
CA SER A 167 11.36 -7.50 9.00
C SER A 167 11.91 -8.57 8.05
N GLY A 168 11.11 -8.97 7.06
CA GLY A 168 11.48 -9.95 6.05
C GLY A 168 12.49 -9.47 5.00
N LEU A 169 12.87 -8.18 4.99
CA LEU A 169 13.92 -7.71 4.08
C LEU A 169 15.20 -8.54 4.25
N THR A 170 15.95 -8.81 3.18
CA THR A 170 17.23 -9.52 3.34
C THR A 170 18.21 -8.68 4.15
N ARG A 171 19.13 -9.36 4.85
CA ARG A 171 20.14 -8.69 5.68
C ARG A 171 20.98 -7.71 4.85
N GLU A 172 21.40 -8.14 3.68
CA GLU A 172 22.25 -7.36 2.76
C GLU A 172 21.55 -6.07 2.31
N ILE A 173 20.24 -6.15 2.06
CA ILE A 173 19.40 -5.00 1.75
C ILE A 173 19.30 -4.04 2.95
N LYS A 174 18.96 -4.56 4.14
CA LYS A 174 18.82 -3.73 5.34
C LYS A 174 20.11 -2.98 5.65
N GLU A 175 21.23 -3.70 5.66
CA GLU A 175 22.55 -3.11 5.94
C GLU A 175 22.96 -2.06 4.91
N SER A 176 22.69 -2.31 3.63
CA SER A 176 23.03 -1.34 2.56
C SER A 176 22.22 -0.07 2.69
N ILE A 177 20.92 -0.18 2.93
CA ILE A 177 20.06 0.99 3.16
C ILE A 177 20.44 1.73 4.42
N ILE A 178 20.67 1.05 5.54
CA ILE A 178 21.07 1.68 6.80
C ILE A 178 22.38 2.46 6.60
N ARG A 179 23.38 1.89 5.91
CA ARG A 179 24.61 2.62 5.58
C ARG A 179 24.34 3.90 4.78
N LYS A 180 23.48 3.84 3.77
CA LYS A 180 23.11 5.03 2.97
C LYS A 180 22.37 6.08 3.80
N ILE A 181 21.48 5.66 4.69
CA ILE A 181 20.74 6.54 5.60
C ILE A 181 21.72 7.25 6.55
N MET A 182 22.62 6.50 7.19
CA MET A 182 23.64 7.06 8.11
C MET A 182 24.61 8.01 7.39
N ALA A 183 24.91 7.75 6.11
CA ALA A 183 25.73 8.62 5.28
C ALA A 183 24.96 9.83 4.69
N GLY A 184 23.66 9.99 4.97
CA GLY A 184 22.84 11.07 4.41
C GLY A 184 22.62 10.98 2.89
N SER A 185 22.85 9.81 2.29
CA SER A 185 22.79 9.59 0.83
C SER A 185 21.59 8.75 0.39
N ALA A 186 20.75 8.31 1.32
CA ALA A 186 19.51 7.61 1.00
C ALA A 186 18.50 8.58 0.37
N SER A 187 17.84 8.13 -0.69
CA SER A 187 16.83 8.93 -1.39
C SER A 187 15.62 8.08 -1.74
N VAL A 188 14.44 8.68 -1.63
CA VAL A 188 13.16 8.07 -1.98
C VAL A 188 12.56 8.92 -3.09
N PHE A 189 12.20 8.27 -4.20
CA PHE A 189 11.56 8.91 -5.35
C PHE A 189 10.10 8.45 -5.47
N THR A 190 9.17 9.38 -5.56
CA THR A 190 7.74 9.10 -5.78
C THR A 190 7.51 9.00 -7.27
N ASP A 191 7.64 7.79 -7.82
CA ASP A 191 7.51 7.56 -9.24
C ASP A 191 6.02 7.57 -9.65
N PRO A 192 5.58 8.51 -10.51
CA PRO A 192 4.19 8.60 -10.94
C PRO A 192 3.74 7.44 -11.83
N LYS A 193 4.68 6.67 -12.41
CA LYS A 193 4.41 5.66 -13.45
C LYS A 193 4.83 4.24 -13.05
N ALA A 194 5.67 4.07 -12.04
CA ALA A 194 6.21 2.76 -11.69
C ALA A 194 5.13 1.70 -11.39
N SER A 195 3.98 2.08 -10.82
CA SER A 195 2.96 1.09 -10.50
C SER A 195 2.07 0.75 -11.70
N PRO A 196 1.81 -0.56 -11.95
CA PRO A 196 0.82 -0.99 -12.93
C PRO A 196 -0.64 -0.67 -12.54
N THR A 197 -0.87 -0.11 -11.36
CA THR A 197 -2.22 0.22 -10.84
C THR A 197 -2.65 1.67 -11.08
N GLY A 198 -1.77 2.50 -11.67
CA GLY A 198 -2.02 3.92 -11.93
C GLY A 198 -1.83 4.84 -10.72
N PHE A 199 -1.47 4.31 -9.55
CA PHE A 199 -1.11 5.09 -8.37
C PHE A 199 0.41 5.36 -8.34
N PRO A 200 0.86 6.57 -7.97
CA PRO A 200 2.27 6.82 -7.69
C PRO A 200 2.83 5.84 -6.66
N PHE A 201 4.09 5.44 -6.83
CA PHE A 201 4.75 4.47 -5.94
C PHE A 201 6.08 5.03 -5.45
N LYS A 202 6.29 5.03 -4.14
CA LYS A 202 7.56 5.46 -3.54
C LYS A 202 8.62 4.38 -3.69
N ILE A 203 9.72 4.70 -4.36
CA ILE A 203 10.85 3.81 -4.56
C ILE A 203 12.02 4.32 -3.72
N LEU A 204 12.52 3.47 -2.83
CA LEU A 204 13.78 3.71 -2.13
C LEU A 204 14.93 3.32 -3.07
N ARG A 205 15.81 4.28 -3.37
CA ARG A 205 16.93 4.12 -4.30
C ARG A 205 18.02 3.25 -3.66
N LEU A 206 18.41 2.19 -4.37
CA LEU A 206 19.49 1.29 -3.99
C LEU A 206 20.20 0.76 -5.23
N GLU A 207 21.53 0.79 -5.21
CA GLU A 207 22.38 0.35 -6.30
C GLU A 207 22.19 -1.15 -6.61
N GLY A 208 22.21 -1.51 -7.90
CA GLY A 208 22.05 -2.88 -8.39
C GLY A 208 20.61 -3.42 -8.35
N THR A 209 19.62 -2.53 -8.19
CA THR A 209 18.19 -2.88 -8.05
C THR A 209 17.34 -2.27 -9.15
N ASN A 210 16.09 -2.72 -9.30
CA ASN A 210 15.13 -2.13 -10.25
C ASN A 210 14.75 -0.68 -9.92
N SER A 211 15.27 -0.10 -8.84
CA SER A 211 15.16 1.33 -8.60
C SER A 211 15.93 2.14 -9.65
N GLU A 212 17.01 1.61 -10.22
CA GLU A 212 17.84 2.24 -11.24
C GLU A 212 17.35 1.94 -12.66
N ASP A 213 17.49 2.91 -13.57
CA ASP A 213 16.88 2.82 -14.90
C ASP A 213 17.67 1.89 -15.83
N ASP A 214 19.00 1.87 -15.74
CA ASP A 214 19.87 0.94 -16.45
C ASP A 214 19.63 -0.51 -16.02
N VAL A 215 19.50 -0.77 -14.71
CA VAL A 215 19.15 -2.11 -14.20
C VAL A 215 17.74 -2.51 -14.64
N PHE A 216 16.77 -1.59 -14.52
CA PHE A 216 15.38 -1.86 -14.90
C PHE A 216 15.22 -2.11 -16.41
N THR A 217 15.90 -1.34 -17.27
CA THR A 217 15.80 -1.49 -18.73
C THR A 217 16.40 -2.80 -19.24
N LEU A 218 17.41 -3.34 -18.55
CA LEU A 218 17.97 -4.66 -18.84
C LEU A 218 17.04 -5.81 -18.42
N ARG A 219 16.06 -5.56 -17.54
CA ARG A 219 15.13 -6.60 -17.08
C ARG A 219 14.18 -7.01 -18.19
N LYS A 220 14.22 -8.28 -18.60
CA LYS A 220 13.21 -8.85 -19.49
C LYS A 220 11.82 -8.83 -18.83
N ARG A 221 10.84 -8.22 -19.51
CA ARG A 221 9.47 -8.10 -19.00
C ARG A 221 8.80 -9.47 -18.89
N VAL A 222 8.12 -9.72 -17.77
CA VAL A 222 7.34 -10.95 -17.51
C VAL A 222 6.33 -10.66 -16.40
N CYS A 223 5.15 -11.28 -16.51
CA CYS A 223 4.12 -11.25 -15.49
C CYS A 223 3.73 -12.69 -15.13
N ASP A 224 4.49 -13.30 -14.22
CA ASP A 224 4.34 -14.67 -13.73
C ASP A 224 3.55 -14.74 -12.41
N LEU A 225 3.72 -13.75 -11.51
CA LEU A 225 3.03 -13.71 -10.22
C LEU A 225 1.59 -13.15 -10.29
N GLY A 226 1.37 -12.11 -11.09
CA GLY A 226 0.03 -11.62 -11.44
C GLY A 226 -0.79 -10.90 -10.36
N TYR A 227 -0.23 -10.57 -9.17
CA TYR A 227 -1.00 -10.01 -8.04
C TYR A 227 -1.61 -8.62 -8.29
N LEU A 228 -1.05 -7.84 -9.23
CA LEU A 228 -1.51 -6.49 -9.54
C LEU A 228 -2.16 -6.38 -10.93
N ARG A 229 -2.56 -7.51 -11.53
CA ARG A 229 -3.33 -7.47 -12.78
C ARG A 229 -4.69 -6.84 -12.51
N HIS A 230 -5.14 -5.97 -13.41
CA HIS A 230 -6.51 -5.47 -13.40
C HIS A 230 -7.38 -6.24 -14.38
N LEU A 231 -8.68 -6.18 -14.14
CA LEU A 231 -9.67 -6.77 -15.01
C LEU A 231 -9.95 -5.84 -16.20
N TYR A 232 -10.11 -6.42 -17.38
CA TYR A 232 -10.60 -5.73 -18.57
C TYR A 232 -11.66 -6.57 -19.26
N ARG A 233 -12.57 -5.93 -20.00
CA ARG A 233 -13.58 -6.62 -20.79
C ARG A 233 -12.96 -7.12 -22.09
N LYS A 234 -13.06 -8.42 -22.33
CA LYS A 234 -12.65 -9.04 -23.60
C LYS A 234 -13.74 -8.86 -24.67
N ALA A 235 -13.38 -9.09 -25.93
CA ALA A 235 -14.32 -9.06 -27.05
C ALA A 235 -15.49 -10.06 -26.92
N ASP A 236 -15.32 -11.15 -26.16
CA ASP A 236 -16.37 -12.13 -25.86
C ASP A 236 -17.27 -11.72 -24.67
N GLY A 237 -17.14 -10.48 -24.17
CA GLY A 237 -17.88 -9.94 -23.03
C GLY A 237 -17.44 -10.46 -21.66
N LYS A 238 -16.49 -11.41 -21.59
CA LYS A 238 -15.99 -11.93 -20.32
C LYS A 238 -14.86 -11.06 -19.78
N ALA A 239 -14.63 -11.13 -18.47
CA ALA A 239 -13.48 -10.49 -17.85
C ALA A 239 -12.18 -11.24 -18.20
N GLY A 240 -11.14 -10.50 -18.58
CA GLY A 240 -9.76 -10.96 -18.71
C GLY A 240 -8.86 -10.21 -17.74
N TYR A 241 -7.61 -10.64 -17.62
CA TYR A 241 -6.60 -9.99 -16.77
C TYR A 241 -5.47 -9.44 -17.63
N ARG A 242 -5.03 -8.23 -17.33
CA ARG A 242 -3.84 -7.61 -17.94
C ARG A 242 -3.12 -6.74 -16.92
N CYS A 243 -1.85 -6.44 -17.17
CA CYS A 243 -1.01 -5.64 -16.30
C CYS A 243 -0.08 -4.77 -17.14
N PRO A 244 -0.08 -3.44 -16.99
CA PRO A 244 0.83 -2.56 -17.72
C PRO A 244 2.31 -2.88 -17.55
N ALA A 245 2.71 -3.67 -16.53
CA ALA A 245 4.08 -4.13 -16.32
C ALA A 245 4.45 -5.46 -17.04
N GLU A 246 3.50 -6.13 -17.70
CA GLU A 246 3.75 -7.34 -18.49
C GLU A 246 4.45 -7.04 -19.83
N PRO A 247 4.87 -8.04 -20.63
CA PRO A 247 5.43 -7.78 -21.97
C PRO A 247 4.52 -6.87 -22.81
N VAL A 248 5.10 -5.90 -23.53
CA VAL A 248 4.34 -4.88 -24.29
C VAL A 248 3.35 -5.54 -25.24
N ASP A 249 3.82 -6.48 -26.06
CA ASP A 249 3.01 -7.15 -27.07
C ASP A 249 1.85 -7.94 -26.44
N GLU A 250 2.06 -8.53 -25.26
CA GLU A 250 1.01 -9.23 -24.51
C GLU A 250 -0.04 -8.25 -23.99
N TYR A 251 0.37 -7.09 -23.48
CA TYR A 251 -0.55 -6.04 -23.03
C TYR A 251 -1.38 -5.48 -24.19
N VAL A 252 -0.74 -5.21 -25.34
CA VAL A 252 -1.41 -4.71 -26.56
C VAL A 252 -2.37 -5.75 -27.14
N LYS A 253 -1.97 -7.03 -27.20
CA LYS A 253 -2.85 -8.13 -27.61
C LYS A 253 -4.08 -8.26 -26.71
N LYS A 254 -3.98 -7.82 -25.45
CA LYS A 254 -5.09 -7.74 -24.48
C LYS A 254 -5.84 -6.40 -24.54
N GLY A 255 -5.72 -5.67 -25.65
CA GLY A 255 -6.42 -4.42 -25.93
C GLY A 255 -5.95 -3.22 -25.10
N GLY A 256 -4.73 -3.28 -24.55
CA GLY A 256 -4.10 -2.14 -23.88
C GLY A 256 -3.32 -1.26 -24.87
N ALA A 257 -3.03 -0.02 -24.49
CA ALA A 257 -2.19 0.87 -25.30
C ALA A 257 -0.72 0.72 -24.90
N ALA A 258 0.21 0.71 -25.87
CA ALA A 258 1.63 0.47 -25.60
C ALA A 258 2.23 1.55 -24.67
N GLU A 259 1.72 2.77 -24.77
CA GLU A 259 2.10 3.96 -24.02
C GLU A 259 1.80 3.80 -22.52
N GLU A 260 0.75 3.06 -22.16
CA GLU A 260 0.40 2.76 -20.76
C GLU A 260 1.45 1.87 -20.10
N THR A 261 2.28 1.18 -20.87
CA THR A 261 3.31 0.29 -20.34
C THR A 261 4.63 1.01 -20.04
N ALA A 262 4.80 2.25 -20.54
CA ALA A 262 6.04 3.00 -20.43
C ALA A 262 6.34 3.37 -18.97
N GLY A 263 7.49 2.91 -18.47
CA GLY A 263 7.93 3.13 -17.08
C GLY A 263 7.28 2.23 -16.04
N CYS A 264 6.29 1.39 -16.40
CA CYS A 264 5.65 0.48 -15.46
C CYS A 264 6.60 -0.64 -15.02
N LYS A 265 6.91 -0.69 -13.72
CA LYS A 265 7.79 -1.68 -13.09
C LYS A 265 6.98 -2.86 -12.55
N CYS A 266 7.54 -4.07 -12.61
CA CYS A 266 6.89 -5.26 -12.06
C CYS A 266 7.05 -5.31 -10.53
N LEU A 267 6.14 -4.63 -9.81
CA LEU A 267 6.21 -4.56 -8.34
C LEU A 267 6.14 -5.94 -7.67
N CYS A 268 5.40 -6.90 -8.25
CA CYS A 268 5.24 -8.24 -7.65
C CYS A 268 6.59 -8.94 -7.50
N ASN A 269 7.36 -9.01 -8.60
CA ASN A 269 8.68 -9.64 -8.60
C ASN A 269 9.69 -8.83 -7.79
N GLY A 270 9.69 -7.50 -7.95
CA GLY A 270 10.62 -6.63 -7.22
C GLY A 270 10.42 -6.67 -5.70
N LEU A 271 9.17 -6.70 -5.22
CA LEU A 271 8.87 -6.76 -3.79
C LEU A 271 9.18 -8.14 -3.19
N LEU A 272 8.92 -9.25 -3.91
CA LEU A 272 9.33 -10.57 -3.42
C LEU A 272 10.85 -10.73 -3.40
N ALA A 273 11.56 -10.13 -4.36
CA ALA A 273 13.02 -10.11 -4.37
C ALA A 273 13.60 -9.40 -3.12
N ASN A 274 12.91 -8.38 -2.59
CA ASN A 274 13.35 -7.69 -1.36
C ASN A 274 13.45 -8.62 -0.14
N ILE A 275 12.69 -9.71 -0.13
CA ILE A 275 12.58 -10.65 1.00
C ILE A 275 13.23 -12.01 0.72
N GLY A 276 14.13 -12.07 -0.27
CA GLY A 276 14.86 -13.29 -0.62
C GLY A 276 14.06 -14.29 -1.45
N LEU A 277 12.88 -13.90 -1.97
CA LEU A 277 12.03 -14.74 -2.83
C LEU A 277 12.15 -14.35 -4.32
N SER A 278 13.34 -13.91 -4.74
CA SER A 278 13.64 -13.59 -6.14
C SER A 278 13.37 -14.79 -7.04
N GLN A 279 12.49 -14.61 -8.03
CA GLN A 279 12.23 -15.64 -9.02
C GLN A 279 13.47 -15.84 -9.92
N ARG A 280 13.80 -17.10 -10.20
CA ARG A 280 14.84 -17.47 -11.15
C ARG A 280 14.31 -17.44 -12.59
N ARG A 281 15.11 -16.92 -13.51
CA ARG A 281 14.79 -16.78 -14.93
C ARG A 281 15.44 -17.89 -15.74
N ALA A 282 14.92 -18.10 -16.95
CA ALA A 282 15.36 -19.17 -17.83
C ALA A 282 16.85 -19.03 -18.25
N ASP A 283 17.36 -17.81 -18.29
CA ASP A 283 18.78 -17.50 -18.52
C ASP A 283 19.66 -17.66 -17.26
N GLY A 284 19.08 -18.13 -16.15
CA GLY A 284 19.76 -18.33 -14.87
C GLY A 284 19.84 -17.07 -14.00
N SER A 285 19.43 -15.89 -14.49
CA SER A 285 19.39 -14.67 -13.69
C SER A 285 18.30 -14.69 -12.62
N LEU A 286 18.39 -13.79 -11.64
CA LEU A 286 17.39 -13.61 -10.58
C LEU A 286 16.69 -12.27 -10.73
N GLU A 287 15.40 -12.22 -10.39
CA GLU A 287 14.68 -10.96 -10.22
C GLU A 287 15.38 -10.04 -9.23
N ARG A 288 15.53 -8.78 -9.64
CA ARG A 288 16.18 -7.75 -8.83
C ARG A 288 15.18 -7.12 -7.84
N PRO A 289 15.65 -6.71 -6.65
CA PRO A 289 14.84 -5.97 -5.67
C PRO A 289 14.20 -4.69 -6.24
N LEU A 290 13.10 -4.25 -5.62
CA LEU A 290 12.50 -2.92 -5.82
C LEU A 290 11.93 -2.45 -4.49
N LEU A 291 12.68 -1.62 -3.78
CA LEU A 291 12.39 -1.27 -2.40
C LEU A 291 11.42 -0.10 -2.32
N THR A 292 10.65 -0.04 -1.24
CA THR A 292 9.78 1.08 -0.93
C THR A 292 9.97 1.54 0.51
N ALA A 293 9.90 2.84 0.72
CA ALA A 293 9.93 3.49 2.02
C ALA A 293 9.18 4.81 1.94
N GLY A 294 8.74 5.32 3.10
CA GLY A 294 8.28 6.70 3.23
C GLY A 294 9.42 7.70 3.07
N LYS A 295 9.06 8.97 2.85
CA LYS A 295 10.04 10.06 2.66
C LYS A 295 10.80 10.42 3.94
N GLU A 296 10.20 10.15 5.10
CA GLU A 296 10.82 10.39 6.40
C GLU A 296 11.70 9.20 6.81
N LEU A 297 13.01 9.44 6.87
CA LEU A 297 14.03 8.45 7.23
C LEU A 297 14.88 8.89 8.44
N SER A 298 14.74 10.12 8.91
CA SER A 298 15.61 10.72 9.94
C SER A 298 15.52 10.04 11.31
N ILE A 299 14.41 9.35 11.59
CA ILE A 299 14.24 8.58 12.83
C ILE A 299 15.16 7.34 12.92
N ILE A 300 15.59 6.80 11.78
CA ILE A 300 16.41 5.59 11.77
C ILE A 300 17.77 5.85 12.43
N PRO A 301 18.50 6.94 12.10
CA PRO A 301 19.69 7.36 12.84
C PRO A 301 19.47 7.52 14.35
N ASP A 302 18.36 8.11 14.79
CA ASP A 302 18.08 8.33 16.21
C ASP A 302 17.97 6.99 16.97
N ILE A 303 17.22 6.03 16.41
CA ILE A 303 17.09 4.70 17.01
C ILE A 303 18.43 3.96 17.01
N LEU A 304 19.19 4.03 15.92
CA LEU A 304 20.51 3.40 15.84
C LEU A 304 21.48 3.99 16.86
N ASN A 305 21.47 5.29 17.08
CA ASN A 305 22.30 5.92 18.11
C ASN A 305 21.94 5.42 19.51
N GLU A 306 20.66 5.28 19.81
CA GLU A 306 20.17 4.78 21.11
C GLU A 306 20.50 3.31 21.35
N THR A 307 20.52 2.50 20.29
CA THR A 307 20.92 1.09 20.40
C THR A 307 22.44 0.91 20.41
N GLY A 308 23.24 1.98 20.27
CA GLY A 308 24.70 1.90 20.19
C GLY A 308 25.20 1.36 18.84
N GLY A 309 24.45 1.60 17.77
CA GLY A 309 24.79 1.21 16.39
C GLY A 309 24.42 -0.22 16.03
N ARG A 310 23.87 -1.03 16.96
CA ARG A 310 23.39 -2.38 16.64
C ARG A 310 22.10 -2.31 15.79
N PRO A 311 21.84 -3.34 14.95
CA PRO A 311 20.53 -3.54 14.35
C PRO A 311 19.41 -3.48 15.40
N TYR A 312 18.36 -2.74 15.11
CA TYR A 312 17.27 -2.47 16.04
C TYR A 312 16.08 -3.42 15.80
N SER A 313 15.36 -3.70 16.88
CA SER A 313 14.16 -4.55 16.92
C SER A 313 12.88 -3.72 16.80
N ALA A 314 11.76 -4.38 16.54
CA ALA A 314 10.45 -3.74 16.62
C ALA A 314 10.17 -3.18 18.03
N THR A 315 10.70 -3.82 19.08
CA THR A 315 10.62 -3.30 20.45
C THR A 315 11.37 -1.99 20.61
N ASP A 316 12.61 -1.90 20.11
CA ASP A 316 13.41 -0.65 20.16
C ASP A 316 12.66 0.51 19.48
N VAL A 317 12.01 0.24 18.35
CA VAL A 317 11.19 1.22 17.62
C VAL A 317 10.00 1.69 18.46
N ILE A 318 9.26 0.76 19.09
CA ILE A 318 8.11 1.10 19.93
C ILE A 318 8.55 1.91 21.15
N GLU A 319 9.60 1.46 21.84
CA GLU A 319 10.16 2.15 23.00
C GLU A 319 10.62 3.56 22.63
N HIS A 320 11.32 3.71 21.50
CA HIS A 320 11.70 5.01 20.98
C HIS A 320 10.48 5.90 20.73
N MET A 321 9.50 5.43 19.96
CA MET A 321 8.30 6.21 19.61
C MET A 321 7.45 6.62 20.83
N LEU A 322 7.46 5.82 21.91
CA LEU A 322 6.70 6.09 23.12
C LEU A 322 7.44 6.99 24.11
N LYS A 323 8.68 7.43 23.82
CA LYS A 323 9.39 8.39 24.68
C LYS A 323 8.58 9.67 24.87
N GLY A 324 8.33 10.03 26.12
CA GLY A 324 7.55 11.22 26.47
C GLY A 324 6.02 11.08 26.27
N ALA A 325 5.53 9.96 25.75
CA ALA A 325 4.13 9.58 25.87
C ALA A 325 3.93 8.97 27.26
N GLY A 326 3.54 9.78 28.24
CA GLY A 326 3.29 9.30 29.61
C GLY A 326 2.35 8.08 29.63
N PRO A 327 2.43 7.20 30.65
CA PRO A 327 1.68 5.97 30.68
C PRO A 327 0.18 6.27 30.74
N LYS A 328 -0.51 6.12 29.61
CA LYS A 328 -1.96 5.86 29.61
C LYS A 328 -2.15 4.38 29.35
N ARG A 329 -1.95 3.58 30.40
CA ARG A 329 -2.66 2.29 30.50
C ARG A 329 -4.14 2.63 30.61
N GLN A 330 -4.87 2.55 29.50
CA GLN A 330 -6.31 2.31 29.58
C GLN A 330 -6.50 0.80 29.51
N VAL A 331 -7.01 0.28 30.62
CA VAL A 331 -7.49 -1.09 30.83
C VAL A 331 -8.73 -1.32 29.97
#